data_AF-A0AAV9K0R5-F1
#
_entry.id   AF-A0AAV9K0R5-F1
#
_cell.length_a   1.000
_cell.length_b   1.000
_cell.length_c   1.000
_cell.angle_alpha   90.00
_cell.angle_beta   90.00
_cell.angle_gamma   90.00
#
_symmetry.space_group_name_H-M   'P 1'
#
loop_
_entity.id
_entity.type
_entity.pdbx_description
1 polymer ?
#
loop_
_entity_poly.entity_id
_entity_poly.type
_entity_poly.pdbx_seq_one_letter_code
_entity_poly.pdbx_strand_id
1 'polypeptide(L)'
;MDLLSPATQITFGATLLLAIAFLMYQPTGLVKWLQKKNYQYEVTFSLYMLTPTEKFVFNSVLFLTFSMITIAVTLYLPNHLSMIMRRGYYYFQGEAAISDASSQAASTAGKASEAVFGMAETAFHAAVNTVVAAPEAVSQVGQGR
;
A
#
# COMPACT_ATOMS: atom_id res chain seq x y z
N MET A 1 -23.28 28.47 -25.61
CA MET A 1 -24.65 27.98 -25.83
C MET A 1 -25.38 28.15 -24.52
N ASP A 2 -26.26 29.14 -24.42
CA ASP A 2 -26.96 29.44 -23.16
C ASP A 2 -27.99 28.36 -22.86
N LEU A 3 -27.66 27.46 -21.92
CA LEU A 3 -28.52 26.36 -21.46
C LEU A 3 -29.84 26.84 -20.81
N LEU A 4 -29.94 28.16 -20.55
CA LEU A 4 -31.07 28.83 -19.92
C LEU A 4 -32.01 29.52 -20.92
N SER A 5 -31.69 29.49 -22.23
CA SER A 5 -32.59 30.01 -23.26
C SER A 5 -33.83 29.11 -23.37
N PRO A 6 -35.06 29.67 -23.35
CA PRO A 6 -36.29 28.88 -23.44
C PRO A 6 -36.36 28.06 -24.73
N ALA A 7 -35.78 28.56 -25.83
CA ALA A 7 -35.70 27.83 -27.09
C ALA A 7 -34.82 26.56 -26.96
N THR A 8 -33.70 26.67 -26.25
CA THR A 8 -32.76 25.57 -26.03
C THR A 8 -33.35 24.48 -25.16
N GLN A 9 -34.12 24.83 -24.11
CA GLN A 9 -34.83 23.85 -23.27
C GLN A 9 -35.89 23.07 -24.06
N ILE A 10 -36.62 23.73 -24.96
CA ILE A 10 -37.63 23.07 -25.81
C ILE A 10 -36.96 22.12 -26.80
N THR A 11 -35.82 22.51 -27.40
CA THR A 11 -35.07 21.62 -28.31
C THR A 11 -34.52 20.40 -27.57
N PHE A 12 -33.96 20.56 -26.37
CA PHE A 12 -33.51 19.42 -25.56
C PHE A 12 -34.68 18.53 -25.13
N GLY A 13 -35.81 19.09 -24.71
CA GLY A 13 -37.00 18.32 -24.37
C GLY A 13 -37.56 17.55 -25.57
N ALA A 14 -37.65 18.19 -26.74
CA ALA A 14 -38.15 17.56 -27.96
C ALA A 14 -37.21 16.45 -28.47
N THR A 15 -35.90 16.67 -28.44
CA THR A 15 -34.91 15.66 -28.81
C THR A 15 -34.88 14.49 -27.83
N LEU A 16 -35.05 14.74 -26.53
CA LEU A 16 -35.19 13.68 -25.51
C LEU A 16 -36.47 12.87 -25.73
N LEU A 17 -37.60 13.51 -25.98
CA LEU A 17 -38.87 12.83 -26.27
C LEU A 17 -38.79 11.99 -27.56
N LEU A 18 -38.14 12.51 -28.60
CA LEU A 18 -37.95 11.80 -29.85
C LEU A 18 -36.95 10.64 -29.71
N ALA A 19 -35.91 10.79 -28.87
CA ALA A 19 -35.01 9.71 -28.51
C ALA A 19 -35.72 8.62 -27.68
N ILE A 20 -36.59 9.01 -26.73
CA ILE A 20 -37.41 8.07 -25.96
C ILE A 20 -38.40 7.34 -26.88
N ALA A 21 -39.06 8.05 -27.80
CA ALA A 21 -39.96 7.46 -28.79
C ALA A 21 -39.22 6.52 -29.75
N PHE A 22 -38.01 6.89 -30.19
CA PHE A 22 -37.15 6.04 -31.01
C PHE A 22 -36.69 4.79 -30.25
N LEU A 23 -36.34 4.93 -28.96
CA LEU A 23 -36.00 3.82 -28.07
C LEU A 23 -37.20 2.89 -27.80
N MET A 24 -38.42 3.42 -27.78
CA MET A 24 -39.67 2.65 -27.65
C MET A 24 -40.06 1.94 -28.96
N TYR A 25 -39.83 2.56 -30.11
CA TYR A 25 -40.17 2.01 -31.42
C TYR A 25 -39.17 0.94 -31.89
N GLN A 26 -37.91 1.03 -31.46
CA GLN A 26 -36.90 0.00 -31.72
C GLN A 26 -36.83 -0.97 -30.53
N PRO A 27 -37.23 -2.25 -30.67
CA PRO A 27 -36.98 -3.25 -29.65
C PRO A 27 -35.49 -3.60 -29.68
N THR A 28 -34.67 -2.70 -29.14
CA THR A 28 -33.23 -2.90 -29.00
C THR A 28 -32.98 -4.17 -28.20
N GLY A 29 -31.86 -4.87 -28.49
CA GLY A 29 -31.50 -6.09 -27.77
C GLY A 29 -31.46 -5.91 -26.25
N LEU A 30 -31.17 -4.69 -25.79
CA LEU A 30 -31.20 -4.28 -24.39
C LEU A 30 -32.61 -4.34 -23.78
N VAL A 31 -33.65 -3.85 -24.46
CA VAL A 31 -35.03 -3.89 -23.94
C VAL A 31 -35.51 -5.33 -23.80
N LYS A 32 -35.24 -6.19 -24.79
CA LYS A 32 -35.60 -7.61 -24.74
C LYS A 32 -34.80 -8.36 -23.66
N TRP A 33 -33.54 -8.00 -23.47
CA TRP A 33 -32.71 -8.53 -22.39
C TRP A 33 -33.22 -8.10 -21.01
N LEU A 34 -33.64 -6.84 -20.85
CA LEU A 34 -34.21 -6.30 -19.62
C LEU A 34 -35.55 -6.98 -19.28
N GLN A 35 -36.41 -7.17 -20.28
CA GLN A 35 -37.65 -7.94 -20.14
C GLN A 35 -37.37 -9.38 -19.72
N LYS A 36 -36.38 -10.05 -20.32
CA LYS A 36 -35.98 -11.41 -19.94
C LYS A 36 -35.44 -11.48 -18.51
N LYS A 37 -34.68 -10.46 -18.08
CA LYS A 37 -34.21 -10.34 -16.70
C LYS A 37 -35.35 -10.16 -15.72
N ASN A 38 -36.32 -9.27 -16.01
CA ASN A 38 -37.52 -9.13 -15.19
C ASN A 38 -38.28 -10.45 -15.09
N TYR A 39 -38.50 -11.16 -16.20
CA TYR A 39 -39.18 -12.47 -16.18
C TYR A 39 -38.43 -13.53 -15.35
N GLN A 40 -37.10 -13.51 -15.40
CA GLN A 40 -36.29 -14.44 -14.62
C GLN A 40 -36.27 -14.08 -13.13
N TYR A 41 -36.33 -12.79 -12.79
CA TYR A 41 -36.59 -12.33 -11.43
C TYR A 41 -37.93 -12.84 -10.89
N GLU A 42 -38.93 -13.00 -11.75
CA GLU A 42 -40.21 -13.61 -11.36
C GLU A 42 -40.10 -15.12 -11.15
N VAL A 43 -39.39 -15.84 -12.02
CA VAL A 43 -39.38 -17.31 -12.00
C VAL A 43 -38.35 -17.94 -11.04
N THR A 44 -37.21 -17.29 -10.78
CA THR A 44 -36.09 -17.93 -10.05
C THR A 44 -35.77 -17.32 -8.70
N PHE A 45 -36.37 -16.17 -8.38
CA PHE A 45 -36.09 -15.49 -7.13
C PHE A 45 -37.17 -15.86 -6.10
N SER A 46 -36.77 -16.40 -4.95
CA SER A 46 -37.68 -16.78 -3.85
C SER A 46 -38.57 -15.62 -3.39
N LEU A 47 -38.11 -14.40 -3.64
CA LEU A 47 -38.79 -13.14 -3.37
C LEU A 47 -39.97 -12.83 -4.30
N TYR A 48 -40.15 -13.54 -5.42
CA TYR A 48 -41.31 -13.33 -6.29
C TYR A 48 -42.63 -13.78 -5.65
N MET A 49 -42.56 -14.74 -4.72
CA MET A 49 -43.71 -15.29 -4.00
C MET A 49 -44.26 -14.37 -2.91
N LEU A 50 -43.51 -13.31 -2.55
CA LEU A 50 -43.98 -12.28 -1.63
C LEU A 50 -44.84 -11.26 -2.37
N THR A 51 -45.78 -10.65 -1.67
CA THR A 51 -46.70 -9.62 -2.16
C THR A 51 -45.88 -8.43 -2.74
N PRO A 52 -46.30 -7.73 -3.81
CA PRO A 52 -45.52 -6.65 -4.43
C PRO A 52 -45.06 -5.54 -3.47
N THR A 53 -45.81 -5.30 -2.39
CA THR A 53 -45.42 -4.42 -1.27
C THR A 53 -44.25 -4.96 -0.46
N GLU A 54 -44.19 -6.26 -0.23
CA GLU A 54 -43.10 -6.91 0.53
C GLU A 54 -41.78 -6.93 -0.27
N LYS A 55 -41.85 -7.05 -1.61
CA LYS A 55 -40.68 -6.93 -2.50
C LYS A 55 -39.99 -5.57 -2.38
N PHE A 56 -40.79 -4.51 -2.27
CA PHE A 56 -40.28 -3.14 -2.09
C PHE A 56 -39.55 -2.98 -0.76
N VAL A 57 -40.14 -3.50 0.33
CA VAL A 57 -39.53 -3.44 1.66
C VAL A 57 -38.20 -4.19 1.68
N PHE A 58 -38.14 -5.41 1.16
CA PHE A 58 -36.88 -6.16 1.13
C PHE A 58 -35.79 -5.48 0.28
N ASN A 59 -36.14 -5.00 -0.92
CA ASN A 59 -35.19 -4.30 -1.77
C ASN A 59 -34.68 -3.00 -1.12
N SER A 60 -35.53 -2.32 -0.33
CA SER A 60 -35.12 -1.15 0.44
C SER A 60 -34.13 -1.51 1.57
N VAL A 61 -34.35 -2.61 2.29
CA VAL A 61 -33.43 -3.09 3.33
C VAL A 61 -32.10 -3.53 2.72
N LEU A 62 -32.13 -4.20 1.57
CA LEU A 62 -30.93 -4.60 0.84
C LEU A 62 -30.15 -3.39 0.35
N PHE A 63 -30.83 -2.40 -0.24
CA PHE A 63 -30.22 -1.12 -0.64
C PHE A 63 -29.63 -0.38 0.55
N LEU A 64 -30.33 -0.32 1.68
CA LEU A 64 -29.86 0.33 2.91
C LEU A 64 -28.62 -0.39 3.45
N THR A 65 -28.65 -1.72 3.54
CA THR A 65 -27.52 -2.53 4.02
C THR A 65 -26.31 -2.35 3.11
N PHE A 66 -26.52 -2.40 1.79
CA PHE A 66 -25.46 -2.19 0.82
C PHE A 66 -24.90 -0.77 0.86
N SER A 67 -25.75 0.24 1.03
CA SER A 67 -25.35 1.63 1.21
C SER A 67 -24.52 1.80 2.47
N MET A 68 -24.95 1.22 3.59
CA MET A 68 -24.22 1.24 4.85
C MET A 68 -22.84 0.58 4.71
N ILE A 69 -22.76 -0.58 4.05
CA ILE A 69 -21.50 -1.27 3.77
C ILE A 69 -20.61 -0.43 2.86
N THR A 70 -21.17 0.18 1.81
CA THR A 70 -20.42 1.02 0.86
C THR A 70 -19.78 2.20 1.58
N ILE A 71 -20.54 2.93 2.39
CA ILE A 71 -20.04 4.07 3.16
C ILE A 71 -18.98 3.62 4.18
N ALA A 72 -19.21 2.48 4.86
CA ALA A 72 -18.24 1.92 5.80
C ALA A 72 -16.93 1.53 5.09
N VAL A 73 -17.01 0.91 3.92
CA VAL A 73 -15.83 0.57 3.10
C VAL A 73 -15.10 1.83 2.66
N THR A 74 -15.81 2.85 2.15
CA THR A 74 -15.15 4.07 1.67
C THR A 74 -14.47 4.86 2.79
N LEU A 75 -15.05 4.91 4.00
CA LEU A 75 -14.49 5.69 5.12
C LEU A 75 -13.50 4.91 6.00
N TYR A 76 -13.78 3.64 6.30
CA TYR A 76 -13.04 2.87 7.29
C TYR A 76 -11.92 2.02 6.69
N LEU A 77 -12.14 1.49 5.48
CA LEU A 77 -11.18 0.62 4.81
C LEU A 77 -9.81 1.29 4.55
N PRO A 78 -9.69 2.55 4.09
CA PRO A 78 -8.37 3.15 3.83
C PRO A 78 -7.51 3.25 5.09
N ASN A 79 -8.12 3.62 6.22
CA ASN A 79 -7.42 3.68 7.51
C ASN A 79 -7.01 2.28 7.99
N HIS A 80 -7.89 1.28 7.83
CA HIS A 80 -7.55 -0.10 8.18
C HIS A 80 -6.44 -0.69 7.31
N LEU A 81 -6.46 -0.40 6.02
CA LEU A 81 -5.48 -0.90 5.08
C LEU A 81 -4.10 -0.29 5.36
N SER A 82 -4.02 1.00 5.68
CA SER A 82 -2.74 1.65 6.01
C SER A 82 -2.05 1.01 7.23
N MET A 83 -2.82 0.64 8.25
CA MET A 83 -2.29 -0.01 9.45
C MET A 83 -1.76 -1.42 9.16
N ILE A 84 -2.47 -2.18 8.33
CA ILE A 84 -2.05 -3.53 7.89
C ILE A 84 -0.83 -3.43 6.98
N MET A 85 -0.82 -2.48 6.04
CA MET A 85 0.28 -2.28 5.10
C MET A 85 1.56 -1.86 5.82
N ARG A 86 1.49 -1.02 6.86
CA ARG A 86 2.69 -0.66 7.64
C ARG A 86 3.31 -1.87 8.33
N ARG A 87 2.49 -2.78 8.87
CA ARG A 87 2.97 -4.04 9.46
C ARG A 87 3.50 -4.99 8.39
N GLY A 88 2.82 -5.13 7.26
CA GLY A 88 3.29 -5.93 6.13
C GLY A 88 4.62 -5.44 5.56
N TYR A 89 4.77 -4.12 5.43
CA TYR A 89 5.99 -3.48 4.95
C TYR A 89 7.16 -3.66 5.93
N TYR A 90 6.88 -3.69 7.25
CA TYR A 90 7.88 -4.04 8.26
C TYR A 90 8.38 -5.49 8.10
N TYR A 91 7.48 -6.46 7.88
CA TYR A 91 7.91 -7.84 7.65
C TYR A 91 8.69 -8.02 6.34
N PHE A 92 8.32 -7.29 5.29
CA PHE A 92 9.00 -7.39 3.99
C PHE A 92 10.41 -6.78 4.02
N GLN A 93 10.62 -5.65 4.70
CA GLN A 93 11.94 -5.04 4.83
C GLN A 93 12.74 -5.54 6.02
N GLY A 94 12.11 -6.13 7.03
CA GLY A 94 12.81 -6.63 8.21
C GLY A 94 13.90 -7.62 7.85
N GLU A 95 13.70 -8.44 6.81
CA GLU A 95 14.71 -9.37 6.31
C GLU A 95 15.92 -8.64 5.67
N ALA A 96 15.67 -7.56 4.91
CA ALA A 96 16.72 -6.72 4.36
C ALA A 96 17.45 -5.90 5.44
N ALA A 97 16.72 -5.33 6.40
CA ALA A 97 17.29 -4.51 7.47
C ALA A 97 18.14 -5.31 8.45
N ILE A 98 17.77 -6.57 8.75
CA ILE A 98 18.59 -7.47 9.59
C ILE A 98 19.87 -7.88 8.85
N SER A 99 19.79 -8.14 7.54
CA SER A 99 20.96 -8.41 6.69
C SER A 99 21.93 -7.22 6.63
N ASP A 100 21.43 -6.00 6.46
CA ASP A 100 22.25 -4.79 6.40
C ASP A 100 22.83 -4.41 7.77
N ALA A 101 22.07 -4.56 8.86
CA ALA A 101 22.56 -4.33 10.21
C ALA A 101 23.65 -5.34 10.61
N SER A 102 23.51 -6.61 10.23
CA SER A 102 24.50 -7.65 10.52
C SER A 102 25.80 -7.46 9.72
N SER A 103 25.72 -7.03 8.46
CA SER A 103 26.90 -6.73 7.64
C SER A 103 27.63 -5.45 8.08
N GLN A 104 26.91 -4.41 8.53
CA GLN A 104 27.53 -3.23 9.15
C GLN A 104 28.19 -3.56 10.50
N ALA A 105 27.57 -4.40 11.33
CA ALA A 105 28.17 -4.85 12.57
C ALA A 105 29.44 -5.66 12.33
N ALA A 106 29.44 -6.59 11.37
CA ALA A 106 30.60 -7.40 11.01
C ALA A 106 31.74 -6.56 10.44
N SER A 107 31.46 -5.57 9.58
CA SER A 107 32.48 -4.69 9.02
C SER A 107 33.08 -3.73 10.06
N THR A 108 32.28 -3.25 11.01
CA THR A 108 32.77 -2.42 12.12
C THR A 108 33.65 -3.23 13.08
N ALA A 109 33.27 -4.47 13.38
CA ALA A 109 34.08 -5.39 14.18
C ALA A 109 35.41 -5.74 13.48
N GLY A 110 35.38 -5.98 12.16
CA GLY A 110 36.58 -6.23 11.35
C GLY A 110 37.55 -5.04 11.41
N LYS A 111 37.07 -3.82 11.16
CA LYS A 111 37.89 -2.59 11.25
C LYS A 111 38.45 -2.35 12.65
N ALA A 112 37.67 -2.62 13.69
CA ALA A 112 38.14 -2.50 15.07
C ALA A 112 39.25 -3.52 15.36
N SER A 113 39.10 -4.76 14.91
CA SER A 113 40.13 -5.79 15.08
C SER A 113 41.43 -5.42 14.35
N GLU A 114 41.34 -4.92 13.12
CA GLU A 114 42.48 -4.50 12.31
C GLU A 114 43.22 -3.31 12.94
N ALA A 115 42.48 -2.34 13.51
CA ALA A 115 43.05 -1.24 14.26
C ALA A 115 43.78 -1.70 15.54
N VAL A 116 43.22 -2.69 16.25
CA VAL A 116 43.86 -3.27 17.44
C VAL A 116 45.14 -4.02 17.07
N PHE A 117 45.14 -4.80 15.97
CA PHE A 117 46.35 -5.46 15.49
C PHE A 117 47.43 -4.46 15.06
N GLY A 118 47.07 -3.40 14.33
CA GLY A 118 48.02 -2.35 13.95
C GLY A 118 48.59 -1.57 15.15
N MET A 119 47.77 -1.34 16.18
CA MET A 119 48.24 -0.73 17.43
C MET A 119 49.17 -1.67 18.21
N ALA A 120 48.89 -2.97 18.20
CA ALA A 120 49.76 -3.97 18.82
C ALA A 120 51.12 -4.08 18.10
N GLU A 121 51.12 -4.06 16.77
CA GLU A 121 52.34 -4.09 15.95
C GLU A 121 53.20 -2.84 16.19
N THR A 122 52.58 -1.64 16.17
CA THR A 122 53.28 -0.39 16.45
C THR A 122 53.83 -0.30 17.88
N ALA A 123 53.07 -0.76 18.88
CA ALA A 123 53.53 -0.84 20.26
C ALA A 123 54.70 -1.82 20.42
N PHE A 124 54.66 -2.96 19.73
CA PHE A 124 55.74 -3.94 19.74
C PHE A 124 57.02 -3.37 19.11
N HIS A 125 56.93 -2.73 17.95
CA HIS A 125 58.08 -2.07 17.32
C HIS A 125 58.67 -0.96 18.20
N ALA A 126 57.82 -0.17 18.87
CA ALA A 126 58.27 0.84 19.82
C ALA A 126 59.02 0.22 21.01
N ALA A 127 58.50 -0.85 21.60
CA ALA A 127 59.16 -1.57 22.69
C ALA A 127 60.51 -2.16 22.26
N VAL A 128 60.57 -2.83 21.11
CA VAL A 128 61.81 -3.40 20.56
C VAL A 128 62.86 -2.31 20.32
N ASN A 129 62.48 -1.18 19.72
CA ASN A 129 63.40 -0.07 19.49
C ASN A 129 63.94 0.52 20.80
N THR A 130 63.12 0.60 21.86
CA THR A 130 63.59 1.07 23.17
C THR A 130 64.56 0.09 23.84
N VAL A 131 64.34 -1.22 23.68
CA VAL A 131 65.24 -2.26 24.22
C VAL A 131 66.56 -2.32 23.46
N VAL A 132 66.55 -2.06 22.14
CA VAL A 132 67.76 -1.98 21.30
C VAL A 132 68.55 -0.69 21.54
N ALA A 133 67.88 0.43 21.86
CA ALA A 133 68.55 1.69 22.21
C ALA A 133 69.11 1.71 23.65
N ALA A 134 68.57 0.88 24.56
CA ALA A 134 69.04 0.76 25.94
C ALA A 134 70.54 0.36 26.08
N PRO A 135 71.10 -0.62 25.34
CA PRO A 135 72.52 -0.97 25.45
C PRO A 135 73.48 0.12 24.95
N GLU A 136 73.07 0.97 24.00
CA GLU A 136 73.92 2.08 23.51
C GLU A 136 74.08 3.18 24.56
N ALA A 137 73.02 3.47 25.33
CA ALA A 137 73.07 4.41 26.45
C ALA A 137 73.91 3.89 27.63
N VAL A 138 73.90 2.57 27.88
CA VAL A 138 74.69 1.95 28.95
C VAL A 138 76.19 1.91 28.61
N SER A 139 76.56 1.77 27.34
CA SER A 139 77.97 1.78 26.91
C SER A 139 78.63 3.17 27.07
N GLN A 140 77.87 4.26 26.94
CA GLN A 140 78.39 5.62 27.17
C GLN A 140 78.55 5.97 28.66
N VAL A 141 77.78 5.35 29.56
CA VAL A 141 77.92 5.55 31.01
C VAL A 141 79.12 4.79 31.59
N GLY A 142 79.59 3.73 30.93
CA GLY A 142 80.75 2.93 31.36
C GLY A 142 82.12 3.57 31.09
N GLN A 143 82.23 4.59 30.23
CA GLN A 143 83.51 5.25 29.89
C GLN A 143 83.83 6.49 30.74
N GLY A 144 83.01 6.81 31.74
CA GLY A 144 83.18 7.97 32.61
C GLY A 144 83.44 7.61 34.08
N ARG A 145 84.51 6.86 34.37
CA ARG A 145 85.10 6.76 35.72
C ARG A 145 86.61 6.57 35.63
#